data_AF-A0A7I8VQ48-F1
#
_entry.id   AF-A0A7I8VQ48-F1
#
_cell.length_a   1.000
_cell.length_b   1.000
_cell.length_c   1.000
_cell.angle_alpha   90.00
_cell.angle_beta   90.00
_cell.angle_gamma   90.00
#
_symmetry.space_group_name_H-M   'P 1'
#
loop_
_entity.id
_entity.type
_entity.pdbx_description
1 polymer ?
#
loop_
_entity_poly.entity_id
_entity_poly.type
_entity_poly.pdbx_seq_one_letter_code
_entity_poly.pdbx_strand_id
1 'polypeptide(L)'
;MVVVLLAVILPILFRFIIPRVIPPHLGIYARPGGILYYLKFVLFLLIVKLRRFRSSRLSNVQGVSAGYGQRSKFTIEEMDRAQILPNDEPKAVDAVYFTGANEKGEYIVAATARRQRNLNQAFLFIRLPHIGLLQMPHQPDTHCKADDENKFWSNGLRIDSIEAMKKWKISYEGNMKLSSGKEVFVRLAAGWEAIMPYFDFDTDIPASAVSRAIAQEKWTKDRFERLRKAHQTHHEQFGKWTVSLEIDGEKRDTILYGVRDHSYGNVRDWRDIHRYALQYCYLEDGTCIGLLCICMPKTMSRLIAGYVSKDNKIDSITDSSLQLWSMGENGKPPNDYGFEIFTESGKQYTLFCKVIESPTVYIDGENDIRHGRIHERMATYNLDSLKGWGISEWAYGLEEDIRLKTDFIS
;
A
#
# COMPACT_ATOMS: atom_id res chain seq x y z
N MET A 1 -11.06 -43.26 -42.15
CA MET A 1 -9.95 -43.04 -41.18
C MET A 1 -9.79 -41.57 -40.80
N VAL A 2 -9.65 -40.63 -41.75
CA VAL A 2 -9.50 -39.18 -41.48
C VAL A 2 -10.68 -38.58 -40.70
N VAL A 3 -11.92 -38.93 -41.03
CA VAL A 3 -13.12 -38.43 -40.33
C VAL A 3 -13.18 -38.87 -38.87
N VAL A 4 -12.79 -40.13 -38.59
CA VAL A 4 -12.72 -40.67 -37.22
C VAL A 4 -11.58 -40.01 -36.44
N LEU A 5 -10.44 -39.78 -37.09
CA LEU A 5 -9.31 -39.07 -36.49
C LEU A 5 -9.68 -37.62 -36.12
N LEU A 6 -10.36 -36.91 -37.03
CA LEU A 6 -10.87 -35.55 -36.77
C LEU A 6 -11.93 -35.54 -35.67
N ALA A 7 -12.84 -36.52 -35.63
CA ALA A 7 -13.87 -36.63 -34.60
C ALA A 7 -13.32 -36.90 -33.18
N VAL A 8 -12.09 -37.41 -33.06
CA VAL A 8 -11.41 -37.61 -31.77
C VAL A 8 -10.48 -36.44 -31.44
N ILE A 9 -9.73 -35.93 -32.43
CA ILE A 9 -8.77 -34.86 -32.25
C ILE A 9 -9.46 -33.51 -32.02
N LEU A 10 -10.54 -33.19 -32.75
CA LEU A 10 -11.24 -31.92 -32.57
C LEU A 10 -11.76 -31.75 -31.15
N PRO A 11 -12.51 -32.69 -30.54
CA PRO A 11 -12.96 -32.55 -29.16
C PRO A 11 -11.82 -32.44 -28.15
N ILE A 12 -10.69 -33.11 -28.39
CA ILE A 12 -9.50 -33.02 -27.53
C ILE A 12 -8.89 -31.63 -27.64
N LEU A 13 -8.62 -31.13 -28.86
CA LEU A 13 -8.15 -29.76 -29.08
C LEU A 13 -9.16 -28.74 -28.57
N PHE A 14 -10.46 -28.96 -28.78
CA PHE A 14 -11.56 -28.14 -28.28
C PHE A 14 -11.58 -28.12 -26.75
N ARG A 15 -11.28 -29.24 -26.08
CA ARG A 15 -11.12 -29.32 -24.61
C ARG A 15 -9.88 -28.57 -24.10
N PHE A 16 -8.85 -28.40 -24.92
CA PHE A 16 -7.67 -27.58 -24.61
C PHE A 16 -7.84 -26.09 -24.98
N ILE A 17 -8.73 -25.79 -25.94
CA ILE A 17 -9.02 -24.43 -26.42
C ILE A 17 -10.16 -23.77 -25.63
N ILE A 18 -11.17 -24.54 -25.19
CA ILE A 18 -12.23 -24.01 -24.32
C ILE A 18 -11.58 -23.52 -23.03
N PRO A 19 -11.76 -22.23 -22.67
CA PRO A 19 -11.30 -21.71 -21.41
C PRO A 19 -11.90 -22.54 -20.28
N ARG A 20 -11.07 -23.26 -19.53
CA ARG A 20 -11.50 -23.79 -18.23
C ARG A 20 -11.71 -22.58 -17.34
N VAL A 21 -12.96 -22.17 -17.18
CA VAL A 21 -13.34 -21.14 -16.22
C VAL A 21 -13.12 -21.76 -14.84
N ILE A 22 -12.03 -21.37 -14.20
CA ILE A 22 -11.74 -21.78 -12.84
C ILE A 22 -12.49 -20.81 -11.93
N PRO A 23 -13.41 -21.28 -11.06
CA PRO A 23 -14.11 -20.40 -10.14
C PRO A 23 -13.12 -19.64 -9.25
N PRO A 24 -13.33 -18.33 -9.02
CA PRO A 24 -12.49 -17.54 -8.14
C PRO A 24 -12.53 -18.08 -6.71
N HIS A 25 -11.43 -17.93 -5.96
CA HIS A 25 -11.48 -18.23 -4.53
C HIS A 25 -12.48 -17.28 -3.87
N LEU A 26 -13.38 -17.84 -3.05
CA LEU A 26 -14.40 -17.09 -2.31
C LEU A 26 -15.31 -16.21 -3.18
N GLY A 27 -15.42 -16.48 -4.48
CA GLY A 27 -16.21 -15.63 -5.39
C GLY A 27 -15.49 -14.34 -5.82
N ILE A 28 -14.32 -14.02 -5.26
CA ILE A 28 -13.67 -12.70 -5.36
C ILE A 28 -12.33 -12.78 -6.09
N TYR A 29 -11.49 -13.74 -5.74
CA TYR A 29 -10.09 -13.79 -6.18
C TYR A 29 -9.94 -14.64 -7.44
N ALA A 30 -9.74 -13.96 -8.57
CA ALA A 30 -9.59 -14.59 -9.88
C ALA A 30 -8.38 -15.51 -9.93
N ARG A 31 -8.45 -16.55 -10.77
CA ARG A 31 -7.43 -17.60 -10.86
C ARG A 31 -6.92 -17.73 -12.29
N PRO A 32 -5.61 -17.94 -12.49
CA PRO A 32 -5.07 -18.22 -13.81
C PRO A 32 -5.66 -19.54 -14.33
N GLY A 33 -6.22 -19.54 -15.55
CA GLY A 33 -6.88 -20.71 -16.10
C GLY A 33 -6.93 -20.73 -17.62
N GLY A 34 -6.56 -21.89 -18.19
CA GLY A 34 -6.62 -22.16 -19.63
C GLY A 34 -5.64 -21.35 -20.48
N ILE A 35 -5.65 -21.59 -21.78
CA ILE A 35 -4.76 -20.91 -22.75
C ILE A 35 -5.00 -19.39 -22.82
N LEU A 36 -6.25 -18.96 -22.59
CA LEU A 36 -6.64 -17.55 -22.67
C LEU A 36 -5.92 -16.68 -21.63
N TYR A 37 -5.65 -17.22 -20.44
CA TYR A 37 -4.85 -16.52 -19.44
C TYR A 37 -3.45 -16.16 -19.96
N TYR A 38 -2.75 -17.13 -20.56
CA TYR A 38 -1.39 -16.91 -21.08
C TYR A 38 -1.38 -15.95 -22.27
N LEU A 39 -2.40 -16.00 -23.14
CA LEU A 39 -2.54 -15.05 -24.25
C LEU A 39 -2.75 -13.61 -23.73
N LYS A 40 -3.64 -13.43 -22.74
CA LYS A 40 -3.85 -12.13 -22.08
C LYS A 40 -2.57 -11.62 -21.42
N PHE A 41 -1.85 -12.51 -20.74
CA PHE A 41 -0.58 -12.19 -20.07
C PHE A 41 0.45 -11.68 -21.08
N VAL A 42 0.70 -12.40 -22.17
CA VAL A 42 1.68 -12.00 -23.19
C VAL A 42 1.26 -10.67 -23.84
N LEU A 43 -0.01 -10.52 -24.19
CA LEU A 43 -0.53 -9.29 -24.79
C LEU A 43 -0.32 -8.09 -23.86
N PHE A 44 -0.70 -8.22 -22.59
CA PHE A 44 -0.57 -7.11 -21.64
C PHE A 44 0.89 -6.81 -21.30
N LEU A 45 1.74 -7.85 -21.23
CA LEU A 45 3.19 -7.69 -21.05
C LEU A 45 3.81 -6.86 -22.16
N LEU A 46 3.43 -7.12 -23.42
CA LEU A 46 3.87 -6.33 -24.56
C LEU A 46 3.36 -4.88 -24.50
N ILE A 47 2.11 -4.66 -24.08
CA ILE A 47 1.54 -3.32 -23.90
C ILE A 47 2.34 -2.52 -22.86
N VAL A 48 2.61 -3.10 -21.69
CA VAL A 48 3.37 -2.41 -20.62
C VAL A 48 4.80 -2.13 -21.07
N LYS A 49 5.48 -3.10 -21.70
CA LYS A 49 6.83 -2.90 -22.24
C LYS A 49 6.88 -1.80 -23.30
N LEU A 50 5.90 -1.76 -24.21
CA LEU A 50 5.80 -0.72 -25.23
C LEU A 50 5.52 0.65 -24.62
N ARG A 51 4.65 0.72 -23.61
CA ARG A 51 4.38 1.97 -22.86
C ARG A 51 5.64 2.50 -22.19
N ARG A 52 6.40 1.64 -21.50
CA ARG A 52 7.70 2.01 -20.91
C ARG A 52 8.69 2.54 -21.92
N PHE A 53 8.84 1.83 -23.03
CA PHE A 53 9.76 2.22 -24.10
C PHE A 53 9.38 3.56 -24.74
N ARG A 54 8.08 3.86 -24.86
CA ARG A 54 7.61 5.17 -25.32
C ARG A 54 7.87 6.23 -24.25
N SER A 55 7.54 5.94 -22.98
CA SER A 55 7.71 6.88 -21.88
C SER A 55 9.16 7.29 -21.68
N SER A 56 10.12 6.38 -21.81
CA SER A 56 11.55 6.70 -21.67
C SER A 56 12.10 7.62 -22.78
N ARG A 57 11.33 7.83 -23.85
CA ARG A 57 11.67 8.71 -24.98
C ARG A 57 10.92 10.04 -24.95
N LEU A 58 9.97 10.22 -24.04
CA LEU A 58 9.22 11.47 -23.93
C LEU A 58 10.06 12.49 -23.17
N SER A 59 10.19 13.69 -23.74
CA SER A 59 10.85 14.84 -23.11
C SER A 59 9.91 15.64 -22.19
N ASN A 60 8.61 15.33 -22.20
CA ASN A 60 7.59 15.92 -21.32
C ASN A 60 6.50 14.88 -21.04
N VAL A 61 6.11 14.73 -19.77
CA VAL A 61 5.02 13.85 -19.34
C VAL A 61 4.03 14.66 -18.53
N GLN A 62 2.79 14.77 -19.02
CA GLN A 62 1.65 15.27 -18.27
C GLN A 62 0.85 14.06 -17.76
N GLY A 63 0.63 13.96 -16.44
CA GLY A 63 0.10 12.78 -15.74
C GLY A 63 -1.27 12.22 -16.15
N VAL A 64 -1.87 12.70 -17.23
CA VAL A 64 -3.17 12.23 -17.76
C VAL A 64 -3.13 10.75 -18.18
N SER A 65 -1.93 10.19 -18.43
CA SER A 65 -1.76 8.78 -18.81
C SER A 65 -0.75 8.03 -17.93
N ALA A 66 -0.57 8.47 -16.69
CA ALA A 66 0.29 7.84 -15.70
C ALA A 66 -0.08 6.38 -15.41
N GLY A 67 0.87 5.64 -14.82
CA GLY A 67 0.74 4.23 -14.51
C GLY A 67 1.05 3.29 -15.68
N TYR A 68 1.25 2.02 -15.32
CA TYR A 68 1.48 0.92 -16.27
C TYR A 68 2.67 1.21 -17.21
N GLY A 69 3.77 1.72 -16.64
CA GLY A 69 5.00 2.02 -17.34
C GLY A 69 5.19 3.48 -17.75
N GLN A 70 4.40 4.41 -17.23
CA GLN A 70 4.50 5.84 -17.54
C GLN A 70 4.41 6.68 -16.27
N ARG A 71 5.37 7.58 -16.07
CA ARG A 71 5.42 8.47 -14.90
C ARG A 71 4.24 9.42 -14.83
N SER A 72 3.94 9.87 -13.62
CA SER A 72 2.91 10.87 -13.35
C SER A 72 3.34 12.30 -13.64
N LYS A 73 4.60 12.63 -13.36
CA LYS A 73 5.19 13.96 -13.53
C LYS A 73 6.56 13.85 -14.16
N PHE A 74 7.09 14.99 -14.59
CA PHE A 74 8.38 15.02 -15.25
C PHE A 74 9.54 15.08 -14.25
N THR A 75 9.42 15.90 -13.20
CA THR A 75 10.48 16.08 -12.19
C THR A 75 10.08 15.53 -10.82
N ILE A 76 11.09 15.20 -10.00
CA ILE A 76 10.88 14.69 -8.64
C ILE A 76 10.26 15.75 -7.73
N GLU A 77 10.53 17.04 -7.98
CA GLU A 77 9.98 18.15 -7.22
C GLU A 77 8.47 18.32 -7.48
N GLU A 78 8.02 18.01 -8.69
CA GLU A 78 6.59 17.99 -9.00
C GLU A 78 5.88 16.78 -8.39
N MET A 79 6.57 15.64 -8.28
CA MET A 79 6.03 14.44 -7.65
C MET A 79 5.91 14.59 -6.14
N ASP A 80 6.94 15.17 -5.51
CA ASP A 80 7.14 15.10 -4.05
C ASP A 80 6.67 16.34 -3.28
N ARG A 81 5.74 17.09 -3.86
CA ARG A 81 5.09 18.24 -3.24
C ARG A 81 3.62 17.95 -3.01
N ALA A 82 2.99 18.78 -2.18
CA ALA A 82 1.54 18.86 -2.08
C ALA A 82 0.92 19.03 -3.49
N GLN A 83 0.12 18.05 -3.91
CA GLN A 83 -0.56 18.02 -5.20
C GLN A 83 -1.79 18.93 -5.22
N ILE A 84 -2.15 19.42 -6.40
CA ILE A 84 -3.39 20.18 -6.57
C ILE A 84 -4.54 19.17 -6.67
N LEU A 85 -5.53 19.28 -5.79
CA LEU A 85 -6.73 18.44 -5.82
C LEU A 85 -7.71 18.99 -6.88
N PRO A 86 -8.10 18.21 -7.91
CA PRO A 86 -9.01 18.69 -8.95
C PRO A 86 -10.41 19.01 -8.39
N ASN A 87 -10.90 20.24 -8.59
CA ASN A 87 -12.15 20.75 -8.02
C ASN A 87 -13.40 19.93 -8.44
N ASP A 88 -13.37 19.30 -9.60
CA ASP A 88 -14.44 18.48 -10.17
C ASP A 88 -14.42 17.02 -9.68
N GLU A 89 -13.38 16.64 -8.92
CA GLU A 89 -13.21 15.29 -8.40
C GLU A 89 -13.34 15.28 -6.86
N PRO A 90 -14.55 15.02 -6.32
CA PRO A 90 -14.81 15.08 -4.87
C PRO A 90 -14.01 14.05 -4.07
N LYS A 91 -13.56 12.98 -4.73
CA LYS A 91 -12.77 11.88 -4.13
C LYS A 91 -11.27 11.99 -4.41
N ALA A 92 -10.81 13.16 -4.88
CA ALA A 92 -9.40 13.43 -5.02
C ALA A 92 -8.68 13.27 -3.67
N VAL A 93 -7.44 12.81 -3.75
CA VAL A 93 -6.61 12.56 -2.57
C VAL A 93 -5.18 12.95 -2.84
N ASP A 94 -4.54 13.44 -1.80
CA ASP A 94 -3.09 13.53 -1.71
C ASP A 94 -2.65 13.13 -0.31
N ALA A 95 -1.96 12.00 -0.17
CA ALA A 95 -1.65 11.37 1.10
C ALA A 95 -0.16 11.13 1.27
N VAL A 96 0.35 11.46 2.44
CA VAL A 96 1.69 11.08 2.88
C VAL A 96 1.58 10.20 4.11
N TYR A 97 2.35 9.11 4.11
CA TYR A 97 2.36 8.12 5.16
C TYR A 97 3.80 7.78 5.53
N PHE A 98 4.06 7.67 6.82
CA PHE A 98 5.39 7.61 7.38
C PHE A 98 5.44 6.55 8.46
N THR A 99 6.42 5.67 8.39
CA THR A 99 6.68 4.65 9.41
C THR A 99 8.11 4.72 9.90
N GLY A 100 8.31 4.37 11.16
CA GLY A 100 9.63 4.22 11.76
C GLY A 100 9.58 3.16 12.85
N ALA A 101 10.57 2.28 12.88
CA ALA A 101 10.77 1.32 13.95
C ALA A 101 12.25 1.10 14.23
N ASN A 102 12.58 0.55 15.41
CA ASN A 102 13.94 0.14 15.77
C ASN A 102 14.00 -1.18 16.56
N GLU A 103 15.21 -1.65 16.79
CA GLU A 103 15.52 -2.88 17.55
C GLU A 103 15.07 -2.83 19.01
N LYS A 104 14.90 -1.62 19.58
CA LYS A 104 14.40 -1.42 20.94
C LYS A 104 12.89 -1.63 21.03
N GLY A 105 12.20 -1.78 19.90
CA GLY A 105 10.76 -1.91 19.84
C GLY A 105 10.04 -0.57 19.99
N GLU A 106 10.68 0.53 19.60
CA GLU A 106 10.02 1.83 19.47
C GLU A 106 9.43 1.95 18.06
N TYR A 107 8.22 2.51 17.94
CA TYR A 107 7.54 2.65 16.65
C TYR A 107 6.88 4.03 16.54
N ILE A 108 6.91 4.59 15.34
CA ILE A 108 6.13 5.78 14.96
C ILE A 108 5.41 5.48 13.65
N VAL A 109 4.14 5.84 13.58
CA VAL A 109 3.38 5.90 12.32
C VAL A 109 2.70 7.26 12.25
N ALA A 110 2.98 8.04 11.22
CA ALA A 110 2.39 9.36 11.00
C ALA A 110 1.77 9.41 9.60
N ALA A 111 0.52 9.83 9.50
CA ALA A 111 -0.16 9.87 8.21
C ALA A 111 -1.06 11.10 8.12
N THR A 112 -1.11 11.67 6.92
CA THR A 112 -2.10 12.70 6.57
C THR A 112 -2.57 12.48 5.13
N ALA A 113 -3.86 12.66 4.87
CA ALA A 113 -4.41 12.65 3.53
C ALA A 113 -5.35 13.84 3.31
N ARG A 114 -4.92 14.73 2.43
CA ARG A 114 -5.68 15.91 2.02
C ARG A 114 -6.81 15.48 1.09
N ARG A 115 -8.00 16.02 1.35
CA ARG A 115 -9.23 15.79 0.61
C ARG A 115 -9.87 17.13 0.24
N GLN A 116 -10.88 17.07 -0.60
CA GLN A 116 -11.66 18.25 -0.98
C GLN A 116 -12.32 18.92 0.24
N ARG A 117 -12.68 20.20 0.09
CA ARG A 117 -13.42 20.99 1.11
C ARG A 117 -12.68 21.12 2.44
N ASN A 118 -11.36 21.30 2.39
CA ASN A 118 -10.50 21.51 3.56
C ASN A 118 -10.57 20.38 4.60
N LEU A 119 -10.84 19.16 4.14
CA LEU A 119 -10.84 17.94 4.95
C LEU A 119 -9.44 17.30 4.91
N ASN A 120 -8.97 16.87 6.07
CA ASN A 120 -7.77 16.05 6.19
C ASN A 120 -8.14 14.75 6.92
N GLN A 121 -7.41 13.67 6.63
CA GLN A 121 -7.48 12.41 7.34
C GLN A 121 -6.12 12.19 7.97
N ALA A 122 -6.00 12.37 9.28
CA ALA A 122 -4.72 12.35 9.98
C ALA A 122 -4.74 11.43 11.19
N PHE A 123 -3.61 10.74 11.39
CA PHE A 123 -3.35 9.94 12.57
C PHE A 123 -1.86 9.89 12.91
N LEU A 124 -1.57 9.71 14.19
CA LEU A 124 -0.21 9.55 14.71
C LEU A 124 -0.22 8.48 15.81
N PHE A 125 0.59 7.46 15.61
CA PHE A 125 0.89 6.44 16.60
C PHE A 125 2.34 6.58 17.07
N ILE A 126 2.55 6.56 18.38
CA ILE A 126 3.88 6.45 18.98
C ILE A 126 3.84 5.31 20.00
N ARG A 127 4.62 4.26 19.78
CA ARG A 127 4.69 3.11 20.69
C ARG A 127 6.06 3.06 21.31
N LEU A 128 6.11 3.00 22.63
CA LEU A 128 7.34 2.84 23.40
C LEU A 128 7.18 1.62 24.33
N PRO A 129 8.19 0.74 24.47
CA PRO A 129 8.07 -0.48 25.26
C PRO A 129 7.62 -0.27 26.72
N HIS A 130 8.05 0.83 27.35
CA HIS A 130 7.79 1.10 28.77
C HIS A 130 6.56 1.99 29.04
N ILE A 131 6.03 2.65 28.01
CA ILE A 131 4.90 3.58 28.13
C ILE A 131 3.63 2.98 27.49
N GLY A 132 3.79 2.16 26.45
CA GLY A 132 2.70 1.65 25.63
C GLY A 132 2.47 2.50 24.39
N LEU A 133 1.26 2.42 23.85
CA LEU A 133 0.85 3.10 22.63
C LEU A 133 0.13 4.42 22.93
N LEU A 134 0.67 5.48 22.35
CA LEU A 134 0.09 6.81 22.28
C LEU A 134 -0.63 6.99 20.95
N GLN A 135 -1.82 7.58 21.00
CA GLN A 135 -2.63 7.92 19.83
C GLN A 135 -3.17 9.34 19.96
N MET A 136 -3.46 10.01 18.85
CA MET A 136 -4.16 11.29 18.86
C MET A 136 -5.56 11.13 19.49
N PRO A 137 -6.12 12.19 20.12
CA PRO A 137 -7.35 12.07 20.89
C PRO A 137 -8.57 11.59 20.06
N HIS A 138 -8.68 12.06 18.82
CA HIS A 138 -9.81 11.77 17.92
C HIS A 138 -9.79 10.36 17.32
N GLN A 139 -8.66 9.64 17.39
CA GLN A 139 -8.58 8.27 16.90
C GLN A 139 -9.57 7.36 17.65
N PRO A 140 -10.15 6.32 17.05
CA PRO A 140 -9.72 5.66 15.81
C PRO A 140 -10.18 6.36 14.53
N ASP A 141 -11.07 7.34 14.59
CA ASP A 141 -11.48 8.11 13.42
C ASP A 141 -10.38 9.08 12.99
N THR A 142 -10.21 9.28 11.69
CA THR A 142 -9.10 10.06 11.14
C THR A 142 -9.52 11.43 10.61
N HIS A 143 -10.82 11.68 10.45
CA HIS A 143 -11.34 12.92 9.89
C HIS A 143 -11.05 14.11 10.80
N CYS A 144 -10.44 15.12 10.21
CA CYS A 144 -10.06 16.35 10.89
C CYS A 144 -10.09 17.52 9.91
N LYS A 145 -10.25 18.73 10.43
CA LYS A 145 -10.15 19.95 9.62
C LYS A 145 -8.67 20.20 9.32
N ALA A 146 -8.32 20.52 8.08
CA ALA A 146 -6.95 20.88 7.79
C ALA A 146 -6.59 22.23 8.42
N ASP A 147 -5.37 22.33 8.95
CA ASP A 147 -4.84 23.59 9.47
C ASP A 147 -4.47 24.55 8.32
N ASP A 148 -4.09 23.98 7.17
CA ASP A 148 -3.82 24.67 5.90
C ASP A 148 -4.17 23.71 4.74
N GLU A 149 -5.02 24.14 3.81
CA GLU A 149 -5.52 23.33 2.69
C GLU A 149 -4.41 22.86 1.72
N ASN A 150 -3.30 23.60 1.67
CA ASN A 150 -2.17 23.35 0.78
C ASN A 150 -1.05 22.56 1.46
N LYS A 151 -1.22 22.17 2.72
CA LYS A 151 -0.21 21.49 3.52
C LYS A 151 -0.74 20.21 4.15
N PHE A 152 0.19 19.33 4.50
CA PHE A 152 -0.09 18.08 5.21
C PHE A 152 -0.18 18.32 6.72
N TRP A 153 -0.98 19.32 7.12
CA TRP A 153 -1.07 19.80 8.49
C TRP A 153 -2.49 19.62 9.02
N SER A 154 -2.62 19.04 10.21
CA SER A 154 -3.90 18.86 10.88
C SER A 154 -3.74 18.50 12.35
N ASN A 155 -4.55 19.12 13.21
CA ASN A 155 -4.65 18.77 14.63
C ASN A 155 -3.29 18.67 15.33
N GLY A 156 -2.40 19.62 15.05
CA GLY A 156 -1.05 19.68 15.64
C GLY A 156 0.00 18.82 14.92
N LEU A 157 -0.39 17.85 14.09
CA LEU A 157 0.52 17.09 13.24
C LEU A 157 0.88 17.91 12.00
N ARG A 158 2.18 18.08 11.73
CA ARG A 158 2.70 18.77 10.54
C ARG A 158 3.75 17.91 9.86
N ILE A 159 3.58 17.73 8.56
CA ILE A 159 4.50 16.98 7.70
C ILE A 159 4.90 17.88 6.53
N ASP A 160 6.20 18.14 6.36
CA ASP A 160 6.73 19.05 5.35
C ASP A 160 7.86 18.42 4.55
N SER A 161 7.77 18.50 3.22
CA SER A 161 8.88 18.20 2.32
C SER A 161 9.89 19.34 2.38
N ILE A 162 11.14 19.01 2.70
CA ILE A 162 12.26 19.95 2.81
C ILE A 162 13.14 19.89 1.56
N GLU A 163 13.42 18.68 1.10
CA GLU A 163 14.14 18.42 -0.14
C GLU A 163 13.50 17.20 -0.83
N ALA A 164 13.02 17.40 -2.05
CA ALA A 164 12.26 16.40 -2.79
C ALA A 164 13.00 15.06 -2.85
N MET A 165 12.31 13.97 -2.52
CA MET A 165 12.81 12.60 -2.50
C MET A 165 14.00 12.36 -1.56
N LYS A 166 14.29 13.30 -0.64
CA LYS A 166 15.45 13.18 0.27
C LYS A 166 15.14 13.50 1.71
N LYS A 167 14.50 14.64 2.01
CA LYS A 167 14.38 15.13 3.39
C LYS A 167 12.99 15.64 3.71
N TRP A 168 12.49 15.20 4.86
CA TRP A 168 11.20 15.61 5.40
C TRP A 168 11.32 16.01 6.85
N LYS A 169 10.42 16.90 7.27
CA LYS A 169 10.25 17.29 8.66
C LYS A 169 8.87 16.87 9.13
N ILE A 170 8.83 16.18 10.27
CA ILE A 170 7.59 15.74 10.91
C ILE A 170 7.58 16.32 12.31
N SER A 171 6.47 16.94 12.71
CA SER A 171 6.30 17.44 14.07
C SER A 171 4.88 17.29 14.56
N TYR A 172 4.73 17.13 15.87
CA TYR A 172 3.44 17.10 16.55
C TYR A 172 3.54 17.86 17.87
N GLU A 173 2.52 18.64 18.20
CA GLU A 173 2.39 19.25 19.53
C GLU A 173 0.93 19.18 19.96
N GLY A 174 0.65 18.45 21.03
CA GLY A 174 -0.70 18.28 21.55
C GLY A 174 -0.84 17.12 22.52
N ASN A 175 -2.04 16.93 23.08
CA ASN A 175 -2.33 15.78 23.94
C ASN A 175 -2.39 14.50 23.12
N MET A 176 -1.93 13.39 23.68
CA MET A 176 -2.15 12.05 23.16
C MET A 176 -2.74 11.17 24.26
N LYS A 177 -3.57 10.21 23.88
CA LYS A 177 -4.14 9.22 24.79
C LYS A 177 -3.34 7.93 24.78
N LEU A 178 -3.17 7.36 25.96
CA LEU A 178 -2.68 6.01 26.16
C LEU A 178 -3.81 5.00 26.07
N SER A 179 -3.47 3.73 25.85
CA SER A 179 -4.42 2.61 25.92
C SER A 179 -5.10 2.49 27.30
N SER A 180 -4.47 3.00 28.36
CA SER A 180 -5.03 3.10 29.71
C SER A 180 -6.13 4.17 29.86
N GLY A 181 -6.31 5.04 28.86
CA GLY A 181 -7.21 6.19 28.90
C GLY A 181 -6.60 7.45 29.51
N LYS A 182 -5.36 7.38 30.05
CA LYS A 182 -4.62 8.58 30.49
C LYS A 182 -4.26 9.44 29.28
N GLU A 183 -4.43 10.76 29.40
CA GLU A 183 -3.88 11.73 28.47
C GLU A 183 -2.52 12.25 28.95
N VAL A 184 -1.62 12.48 28.01
CA VAL A 184 -0.29 13.07 28.24
C VAL A 184 -0.01 14.11 27.17
N PHE A 185 0.73 15.15 27.51
CA PHE A 185 1.14 16.16 26.54
C PHE A 185 2.38 15.70 25.80
N VAL A 186 2.36 15.75 24.47
CA VAL A 186 3.44 15.24 23.60
C VAL A 186 3.95 16.34 22.69
N ARG A 187 5.29 16.46 22.61
CA ARG A 187 5.97 17.17 21.52
C ARG A 187 6.87 16.21 20.76
N LEU A 188 6.64 16.12 19.46
CA LEU A 188 7.48 15.40 18.51
C LEU A 188 8.14 16.41 17.58
N ALA A 189 9.46 16.30 17.45
CA ALA A 189 10.21 16.96 16.40
C ALA A 189 11.14 15.94 15.75
N ALA A 190 10.93 15.65 14.48
CA ALA A 190 11.69 14.65 13.77
C ALA A 190 12.11 15.10 12.36
N GLY A 191 13.33 14.73 11.99
CA GLY A 191 13.79 14.74 10.61
C GLY A 191 13.75 13.33 10.04
N TRP A 192 13.34 13.20 8.79
CA TRP A 192 13.41 11.96 8.03
C TRP A 192 14.32 12.16 6.81
N GLU A 193 15.26 11.26 6.58
CA GLU A 193 16.20 11.30 5.46
C GLU A 193 16.24 9.98 4.71
N ALA A 194 16.10 10.03 3.39
CA ALA A 194 16.09 8.84 2.53
C ALA A 194 17.43 8.09 2.60
N ILE A 195 17.34 6.76 2.71
CA ILE A 195 18.50 5.84 2.72
C ILE A 195 18.49 4.89 1.53
N MET A 196 17.56 5.07 0.60
CA MET A 196 17.48 4.35 -0.66
C MET A 196 16.89 5.25 -1.76
N PRO A 197 17.11 4.95 -3.05
CA PRO A 197 16.36 5.56 -4.14
C PRO A 197 14.85 5.37 -3.96
N TYR A 198 14.03 6.24 -4.56
CA TYR A 198 12.58 6.01 -4.57
C TYR A 198 12.21 4.87 -5.51
N PHE A 199 11.16 4.17 -5.12
CA PHE A 199 10.46 3.21 -5.96
C PHE A 199 9.16 3.85 -6.45
N ASP A 200 9.06 4.09 -7.76
CA ASP A 200 7.87 4.65 -8.39
C ASP A 200 6.99 3.51 -8.90
N PHE A 201 5.80 3.33 -8.32
CA PHE A 201 4.91 2.23 -8.69
C PHE A 201 4.37 2.37 -10.12
N ASP A 202 4.44 3.56 -10.72
CA ASP A 202 4.03 3.77 -12.10
C ASP A 202 5.02 3.18 -13.10
N THR A 203 6.32 3.17 -12.74
CA THR A 203 7.40 2.73 -13.64
C THR A 203 8.12 1.46 -13.21
N ASP A 204 8.21 1.18 -11.92
CA ASP A 204 9.18 0.24 -11.37
C ASP A 204 8.59 -1.13 -11.02
N ILE A 205 7.26 -1.25 -10.87
CA ILE A 205 6.60 -2.56 -10.67
C ILE A 205 6.91 -3.48 -11.85
N PRO A 206 7.38 -4.72 -11.67
CA PRO A 206 7.72 -5.59 -12.79
C PRO A 206 6.55 -5.75 -13.78
N ALA A 207 6.82 -5.62 -15.08
CA ALA A 207 5.78 -5.72 -16.10
C ALA A 207 5.07 -7.09 -16.04
N SER A 208 5.78 -8.13 -15.60
CA SER A 208 5.24 -9.46 -15.34
C SER A 208 4.23 -9.48 -14.19
N ALA A 209 4.44 -8.73 -13.10
CA ALA A 209 3.55 -8.69 -11.95
C ALA A 209 2.21 -8.04 -12.31
N VAL A 210 2.24 -6.87 -12.94
CA VAL A 210 1.03 -6.17 -13.44
C VAL A 210 0.29 -7.01 -14.48
N SER A 211 1.02 -7.61 -15.42
CA SER A 211 0.41 -8.44 -16.47
C SER A 211 -0.24 -9.69 -15.91
N ARG A 212 0.34 -10.29 -14.86
CA ARG A 212 -0.26 -11.42 -14.13
C ARG A 212 -1.57 -11.01 -13.49
N ALA A 213 -1.57 -9.91 -12.73
CA ALA A 213 -2.77 -9.37 -12.08
C ALA A 213 -3.91 -9.15 -13.08
N ILE A 214 -3.63 -8.50 -14.21
CA ILE A 214 -4.66 -8.17 -15.22
C ILE A 214 -5.08 -9.37 -16.05
N ALA A 215 -4.19 -10.32 -16.33
CA ALA A 215 -4.51 -11.50 -17.12
C ALA A 215 -5.44 -12.49 -16.40
N GLN A 216 -5.40 -12.52 -15.06
CA GLN A 216 -6.32 -13.33 -14.24
C GLN A 216 -7.77 -12.88 -14.38
N GLU A 217 -7.99 -11.61 -14.71
CA GLU A 217 -9.32 -11.01 -14.72
C GLU A 217 -10.12 -11.26 -15.99
N LYS A 218 -11.44 -11.17 -15.87
CA LYS A 218 -12.33 -11.08 -17.03
C LYS A 218 -12.14 -9.72 -17.70
N TRP A 219 -11.73 -9.73 -18.96
CA TRP A 219 -11.54 -8.49 -19.74
C TRP A 219 -12.88 -7.99 -20.27
N THR A 220 -13.23 -6.77 -19.86
CA THR A 220 -14.41 -6.04 -20.35
C THR A 220 -14.02 -4.58 -20.54
N LYS A 221 -14.75 -3.86 -21.39
CA LYS A 221 -14.55 -2.42 -21.59
C LYS A 221 -14.68 -1.64 -20.28
N ASP A 222 -15.76 -1.90 -19.53
CA ASP A 222 -16.01 -1.28 -18.21
C ASP A 222 -14.85 -1.50 -17.23
N ARG A 223 -14.27 -2.70 -17.17
CA ARG A 223 -13.14 -2.97 -16.28
C ARG A 223 -11.90 -2.15 -16.65
N PHE A 224 -11.58 -2.01 -17.94
CA PHE A 224 -10.45 -1.17 -18.37
C PHE A 224 -10.71 0.31 -18.14
N GLU A 225 -11.96 0.78 -18.27
CA GLU A 225 -12.35 2.15 -17.90
C GLU A 225 -12.18 2.40 -16.40
N ARG A 226 -12.60 1.45 -15.56
CA ARG A 226 -12.36 1.50 -14.09
C ARG A 226 -10.89 1.45 -13.74
N LEU A 227 -10.11 0.58 -14.39
CA LEU A 227 -8.66 0.48 -14.20
C LEU A 227 -7.97 1.82 -14.46
N ARG A 228 -8.36 2.51 -15.55
CA ARG A 228 -7.85 3.85 -15.87
C ARG A 228 -8.29 4.90 -14.85
N LYS A 229 -9.55 4.88 -14.42
CA LYS A 229 -10.11 5.90 -13.49
C LYS A 229 -9.59 5.73 -12.06
N ALA A 230 -9.38 4.49 -11.61
CA ALA A 230 -8.91 4.17 -10.27
C ALA A 230 -7.38 4.28 -10.13
N HIS A 231 -6.67 4.63 -11.20
CA HIS A 231 -5.23 4.82 -11.15
C HIS A 231 -4.87 5.95 -10.17
N GLN A 232 -3.89 5.65 -9.33
CA GLN A 232 -3.28 6.57 -8.39
C GLN A 232 -1.77 6.42 -8.53
N THR A 233 -1.08 7.54 -8.50
CA THR A 233 0.38 7.53 -8.43
C THR A 233 0.78 7.28 -6.99
N HIS A 234 1.83 6.50 -6.83
CA HIS A 234 2.32 6.02 -5.55
C HIS A 234 3.83 5.85 -5.63
N HIS A 235 4.57 6.37 -4.66
CA HIS A 235 6.01 6.16 -4.59
C HIS A 235 6.51 6.08 -3.15
N GLU A 236 7.52 5.25 -2.95
CA GLU A 236 8.01 4.88 -1.62
C GLU A 236 9.53 5.00 -1.51
N GLN A 237 9.99 5.30 -0.31
CA GLN A 237 11.40 5.28 0.08
C GLN A 237 11.54 4.84 1.53
N PHE A 238 12.53 4.00 1.85
CA PHE A 238 13.00 3.90 3.23
C PHE A 238 13.90 5.07 3.60
N GLY A 239 13.84 5.44 4.87
CA GLY A 239 14.66 6.49 5.43
C GLY A 239 14.90 6.32 6.92
N LYS A 240 15.86 7.12 7.39
CA LYS A 240 16.25 7.24 8.78
C LYS A 240 15.50 8.40 9.41
N TRP A 241 14.88 8.14 10.55
CA TRP A 241 14.36 9.15 11.45
C TRP A 241 15.42 9.58 12.45
N THR A 242 15.50 10.88 12.72
CA THR A 242 16.16 11.43 13.90
C THR A 242 15.08 12.13 14.71
N VAL A 243 14.70 11.54 15.84
CA VAL A 243 13.50 11.89 16.60
C VAL A 243 13.90 12.51 17.93
N SER A 244 13.30 13.65 18.25
CA SER A 244 13.24 14.19 19.60
C SER A 244 11.79 14.18 20.06
N LEU A 245 11.53 13.48 21.17
CA LEU A 245 10.21 13.24 21.72
C LEU A 245 10.17 13.71 23.18
N GLU A 246 9.20 14.55 23.51
CA GLU A 246 8.91 15.02 24.87
C GLU A 246 7.54 14.51 25.27
N ILE A 247 7.43 13.84 26.42
CA ILE A 247 6.15 13.38 27.00
C ILE A 247 6.06 13.90 28.42
N ASP A 248 5.04 14.72 28.73
CA ASP A 248 4.86 15.39 30.02
C ASP A 248 6.15 16.09 30.52
N GLY A 249 6.94 16.67 29.60
CA GLY A 249 8.20 17.34 29.88
C GLY A 249 9.45 16.44 29.91
N GLU A 250 9.29 15.11 29.88
CA GLU A 250 10.41 14.17 29.77
C GLU A 250 10.88 14.01 28.33
N LYS A 251 12.11 14.47 28.04
CA LYS A 251 12.71 14.38 26.71
C LYS A 251 13.43 13.06 26.49
N ARG A 252 13.31 12.54 25.27
CA ARG A 252 13.93 11.30 24.78
C ARG A 252 14.27 11.47 23.30
N ASP A 253 15.49 11.12 22.92
CA ASP A 253 15.90 11.10 21.52
C ASP A 253 16.06 9.66 21.05
N THR A 254 15.67 9.39 19.81
CA THR A 254 15.82 8.06 19.21
C THR A 254 16.03 8.12 17.71
N ILE A 255 16.52 7.01 17.16
CA ILE A 255 16.66 6.77 15.72
C ILE A 255 15.73 5.63 15.37
N LEU A 256 14.97 5.84 14.29
CA LEU A 256 14.07 4.83 13.73
C LEU A 256 14.36 4.68 12.24
N TYR A 257 13.93 3.56 11.67
CA TYR A 257 14.00 3.30 10.24
C TYR A 257 12.64 2.87 9.73
N GLY A 258 12.25 3.38 8.56
CA GLY A 258 10.98 2.99 7.94
C GLY A 258 10.65 3.82 6.71
N VAL A 259 9.44 3.62 6.21
CA VAL A 259 9.01 4.08 4.89
C VAL A 259 8.39 5.47 4.95
N ARG A 260 8.68 6.27 3.93
CA ARG A 260 7.84 7.37 3.45
C ARG A 260 7.11 6.89 2.21
N ASP A 261 5.79 6.91 2.25
CA ASP A 261 4.89 6.76 1.12
C ASP A 261 4.28 8.13 0.78
N HIS A 262 4.15 8.41 -0.51
CA HIS A 262 3.37 9.52 -1.03
C HIS A 262 2.51 9.04 -2.19
N SER A 263 1.19 9.11 -1.99
CA SER A 263 0.21 8.61 -2.94
C SER A 263 -0.90 9.63 -3.21
N TYR A 264 -1.21 9.83 -4.49
CA TYR A 264 -2.19 10.83 -4.92
C TYR A 264 -2.92 10.38 -6.18
N GLY A 265 -4.13 10.90 -6.35
CA GLY A 265 -4.92 10.61 -7.54
C GLY A 265 -6.24 11.36 -7.53
N ASN A 266 -6.88 11.37 -8.70
CA ASN A 266 -8.14 12.07 -8.89
C ASN A 266 -9.29 11.38 -8.14
N VAL A 267 -9.22 10.05 -7.97
CA VAL A 267 -10.28 9.28 -7.31
C VAL A 267 -9.68 8.20 -6.41
N ARG A 268 -9.90 8.32 -5.10
CA ARG A 268 -9.68 7.25 -4.12
C ARG A 268 -10.92 7.08 -3.25
N ASP A 269 -11.62 5.95 -3.45
CA ASP A 269 -12.74 5.49 -2.64
C ASP A 269 -12.33 4.22 -1.90
N TRP A 270 -12.38 4.24 -0.57
CA TRP A 270 -12.00 3.07 0.23
C TRP A 270 -12.92 1.86 0.05
N ARG A 271 -14.14 2.06 -0.47
CA ARG A 271 -15.06 0.98 -0.81
C ARG A 271 -14.64 0.19 -2.06
N ASP A 272 -13.76 0.75 -2.89
CA ASP A 272 -13.21 0.03 -4.05
C ASP A 272 -12.13 -0.98 -3.63
N ILE A 273 -11.56 -0.81 -2.43
CA ILE A 273 -10.62 -1.73 -1.82
C ILE A 273 -11.43 -2.81 -1.08
N HIS A 274 -11.40 -4.04 -1.57
CA HIS A 274 -11.90 -5.16 -0.77
C HIS A 274 -10.99 -5.32 0.46
N ARG A 275 -9.68 -5.38 0.20
CA ARG A 275 -8.62 -5.45 1.22
C ARG A 275 -7.22 -5.36 0.63
N TYR A 276 -6.26 -5.02 1.47
CA TYR A 276 -4.85 -5.24 1.18
C TYR A 276 -4.07 -5.65 2.43
N ALA A 277 -2.88 -6.20 2.19
CA ALA A 277 -1.86 -6.47 3.18
C ALA A 277 -0.55 -5.85 2.71
N LEU A 278 0.03 -4.98 3.54
CA LEU A 278 1.23 -4.21 3.27
C LEU A 278 2.28 -4.52 4.34
N GLN A 279 3.50 -4.81 3.94
CA GLN A 279 4.62 -5.11 4.83
C GLN A 279 5.77 -4.15 4.56
N TYR A 280 6.15 -3.39 5.57
CA TYR A 280 7.36 -2.59 5.60
C TYR A 280 8.29 -3.16 6.65
N CYS A 281 9.47 -3.60 6.22
CA CYS A 281 10.46 -4.21 7.10
C CYS A 281 11.83 -3.59 6.86
N TYR A 282 12.48 -3.17 7.94
CA TYR A 282 13.90 -2.83 7.98
C TYR A 282 14.63 -3.91 8.79
N LEU A 283 15.73 -4.42 8.24
CA LEU A 283 16.52 -5.53 8.81
C LEU A 283 17.82 -5.01 9.44
N GLU A 284 18.38 -5.80 10.35
CA GLU A 284 19.60 -5.45 11.09
C GLU A 284 20.83 -5.22 10.20
N ASP A 285 20.84 -5.77 8.98
CA ASP A 285 21.89 -5.57 7.98
C ASP A 285 21.63 -4.39 7.03
N GLY A 286 20.57 -3.61 7.27
CA GLY A 286 20.15 -2.48 6.43
C GLY A 286 19.28 -2.87 5.24
N THR A 287 18.96 -4.16 5.05
CA THR A 287 18.01 -4.58 4.01
C THR A 287 16.61 -4.01 4.32
N CYS A 288 15.98 -3.44 3.30
CA CYS A 288 14.66 -2.84 3.37
C CYS A 288 13.69 -3.62 2.48
N ILE A 289 12.47 -3.86 2.94
CA ILE A 289 11.44 -4.56 2.17
C ILE A 289 10.15 -3.75 2.23
N GLY A 290 9.61 -3.41 1.06
CA GLY A 290 8.22 -2.98 0.88
C GLY A 290 7.48 -4.01 0.06
N LEU A 291 6.36 -4.55 0.56
CA LEU A 291 5.51 -5.48 -0.19
C LEU A 291 4.04 -5.16 0.05
N LEU A 292 3.31 -4.97 -1.04
CA LEU A 292 1.87 -4.79 -1.08
C LEU A 292 1.21 -5.96 -1.80
N CYS A 293 0.20 -6.55 -1.16
CA CYS A 293 -0.77 -7.44 -1.80
C CYS A 293 -2.16 -6.81 -1.71
N ILE A 294 -2.73 -6.37 -2.83
CA ILE A 294 -3.99 -5.62 -2.87
C ILE A 294 -5.05 -6.33 -3.70
N CYS A 295 -6.30 -6.27 -3.21
CA CYS A 295 -7.51 -6.71 -3.87
C CYS A 295 -8.49 -5.55 -4.02
N MET A 296 -8.71 -5.15 -5.27
CA MET A 296 -9.73 -4.19 -5.71
C MET A 296 -10.57 -4.88 -6.80
N PRO A 297 -11.59 -5.69 -6.46
CA PRO A 297 -12.24 -6.61 -7.41
C PRO A 297 -12.81 -5.96 -8.68
N LYS A 298 -13.13 -4.67 -8.61
CA LYS A 298 -13.57 -3.85 -9.76
C LYS A 298 -12.48 -3.64 -10.82
N THR A 299 -11.21 -3.77 -10.46
CA THR A 299 -10.05 -3.64 -11.35
C THR A 299 -9.23 -4.94 -11.37
N MET A 300 -8.65 -5.32 -10.24
CA MET A 300 -7.80 -6.49 -10.05
C MET A 300 -8.03 -7.11 -8.67
N SER A 301 -8.32 -8.40 -8.66
CA SER A 301 -8.56 -9.16 -7.44
C SER A 301 -7.28 -9.56 -6.70
N ARG A 302 -6.12 -9.44 -7.36
CA ARG A 302 -4.81 -9.58 -6.74
C ARG A 302 -3.73 -8.85 -7.54
N LEU A 303 -3.03 -7.92 -6.90
CA LEU A 303 -1.76 -7.38 -7.37
C LEU A 303 -0.72 -7.51 -6.26
N ILE A 304 0.45 -8.08 -6.61
CA ILE A 304 1.66 -8.01 -5.81
C ILE A 304 2.54 -6.93 -6.40
N ALA A 305 3.01 -6.01 -5.55
CA ALA A 305 3.96 -4.97 -5.92
C ALA A 305 4.89 -4.66 -4.73
N GLY A 306 6.08 -4.15 -5.02
CA GLY A 306 7.05 -3.80 -4.00
C GLY A 306 8.48 -4.11 -4.41
N TYR A 307 9.38 -4.11 -3.44
CA TYR A 307 10.82 -4.20 -3.64
C TYR A 307 11.52 -4.79 -2.42
N VAL A 308 12.69 -5.36 -2.68
CA VAL A 308 13.75 -5.58 -1.68
C VAL A 308 14.88 -4.62 -2.03
N SER A 309 15.36 -3.83 -1.07
CA SER A 309 16.50 -2.94 -1.25
C SER A 309 17.64 -3.30 -0.30
N LYS A 310 18.86 -3.35 -0.83
CA LYS A 310 20.09 -3.56 -0.07
C LYS A 310 21.22 -2.76 -0.71
N ASP A 311 22.04 -2.08 0.09
CA ASP A 311 23.16 -1.26 -0.37
C ASP A 311 22.76 -0.24 -1.46
N ASN A 312 21.62 0.46 -1.27
CA ASN A 312 21.02 1.39 -2.23
C ASN A 312 20.61 0.79 -3.58
N LYS A 313 20.62 -0.54 -3.73
CA LYS A 313 20.12 -1.22 -4.92
C LYS A 313 18.70 -1.72 -4.66
N ILE A 314 17.81 -1.48 -5.60
CA ILE A 314 16.42 -1.95 -5.57
C ILE A 314 16.32 -3.18 -6.45
N ASP A 315 15.69 -4.23 -5.93
CA ASP A 315 15.30 -5.44 -6.65
C ASP A 315 13.78 -5.63 -6.52
N SER A 316 13.08 -5.40 -7.62
CA SER A 316 11.63 -5.35 -7.64
C SER A 316 11.00 -6.73 -7.41
N ILE A 317 9.91 -6.77 -6.66
CA ILE A 317 9.18 -8.01 -6.36
C ILE A 317 8.29 -8.37 -7.55
N THR A 318 8.44 -9.61 -8.04
CA THR A 318 7.68 -10.14 -9.17
C THR A 318 6.47 -10.98 -8.76
N ASP A 319 6.53 -11.63 -7.60
CA ASP A 319 5.41 -12.33 -6.97
C ASP A 319 5.69 -12.62 -5.49
N SER A 320 4.69 -13.14 -4.79
CA SER A 320 4.79 -13.62 -3.42
C SER A 320 3.80 -14.76 -3.16
N SER A 321 4.09 -15.63 -2.19
CA SER A 321 3.11 -16.62 -1.71
C SER A 321 2.10 -16.05 -0.70
N LEU A 322 2.15 -14.74 -0.39
CA LEU A 322 1.11 -14.05 0.39
C LEU A 322 -0.22 -14.08 -0.39
N GLN A 323 -1.20 -14.78 0.17
CA GLN A 323 -2.52 -14.97 -0.42
C GLN A 323 -3.59 -14.34 0.47
N LEU A 324 -4.30 -13.36 -0.09
CA LEU A 324 -5.35 -12.68 0.66
C LEU A 324 -6.49 -13.65 1.01
N TRP A 325 -6.97 -14.44 0.05
CA TRP A 325 -8.09 -15.36 0.26
C TRP A 325 -7.88 -16.41 1.38
N SER A 326 -6.64 -16.71 1.76
CA SER A 326 -6.34 -17.69 2.82
C SER A 326 -6.09 -17.09 4.19
N MET A 327 -5.97 -15.76 4.30
CA MET A 327 -5.58 -15.09 5.55
C MET A 327 -6.48 -13.89 5.81
N GLY A 328 -7.06 -13.76 7.00
CA GLY A 328 -7.74 -12.54 7.43
C GLY A 328 -9.00 -12.12 6.66
N GLU A 329 -9.64 -13.00 5.90
CA GLU A 329 -10.89 -12.68 5.17
C GLU A 329 -12.05 -12.30 6.11
N ASN A 330 -12.08 -12.88 7.31
CA ASN A 330 -13.05 -12.59 8.37
C ASN A 330 -12.88 -11.21 9.03
N GLY A 331 -12.07 -10.31 8.45
CA GLY A 331 -11.77 -9.01 9.02
C GLY A 331 -10.83 -9.08 10.23
N LYS A 332 -10.12 -10.20 10.45
CA LYS A 332 -9.15 -10.38 11.53
C LYS A 332 -7.83 -10.89 10.94
N PRO A 333 -6.85 -10.02 10.65
CA PRO A 333 -5.60 -10.44 10.04
C PRO A 333 -4.77 -11.29 11.02
N PRO A 334 -3.95 -12.23 10.53
CA PRO A 334 -3.14 -13.09 11.41
C PRO A 334 -2.04 -12.29 12.12
N ASN A 335 -1.74 -12.65 13.37
CA ASN A 335 -0.69 -12.01 14.16
C ASN A 335 0.69 -12.68 14.01
N ASP A 336 0.73 -13.90 13.52
CA ASP A 336 1.96 -14.67 13.29
C ASP A 336 1.80 -15.46 11.99
N TYR A 337 2.60 -15.15 10.98
CA TYR A 337 2.49 -15.72 9.64
C TYR A 337 3.78 -15.52 8.84
N GLY A 338 4.00 -16.38 7.86
CA GLY A 338 5.12 -16.29 6.94
C GLY A 338 4.71 -16.49 5.49
N PHE A 339 5.51 -15.95 4.58
CA PHE A 339 5.32 -16.10 3.14
C PHE A 339 6.64 -15.90 2.38
N GLU A 340 6.64 -16.28 1.12
CA GLU A 340 7.78 -16.20 0.23
C GLU A 340 7.70 -14.95 -0.65
N ILE A 341 8.86 -14.39 -0.99
CA ILE A 341 9.03 -13.23 -1.88
C ILE A 341 9.93 -13.64 -3.04
N PHE A 342 9.53 -13.31 -4.27
CA PHE A 342 10.31 -13.59 -5.48
C PHE A 342 10.65 -12.29 -6.20
N THR A 343 11.91 -12.07 -6.56
CA THR A 343 12.37 -10.80 -7.15
C THR A 343 12.82 -10.92 -8.61
N GLU A 344 13.03 -9.79 -9.30
CA GLU A 344 13.49 -9.76 -10.69
C GLU A 344 14.90 -10.33 -10.86
N SER A 345 15.77 -10.22 -9.85
CA SER A 345 17.08 -10.87 -9.87
C SER A 345 17.06 -12.39 -9.71
N GLY A 346 15.87 -12.98 -9.54
CA GLY A 346 15.67 -14.43 -9.38
C GLY A 346 15.90 -14.92 -7.94
N LYS A 347 15.98 -14.02 -6.97
CA LYS A 347 16.10 -14.38 -5.55
C LYS A 347 14.74 -14.75 -4.98
N GLN A 348 14.81 -15.65 -4.00
CA GLN A 348 13.68 -16.06 -3.17
C GLN A 348 14.04 -15.80 -1.71
N TYR A 349 13.10 -15.21 -0.98
CA TYR A 349 13.23 -14.95 0.45
C TYR A 349 12.02 -15.50 1.20
N THR A 350 12.22 -15.93 2.44
CA THR A 350 11.13 -16.27 3.37
C THR A 350 11.02 -15.20 4.43
N LEU A 351 9.90 -14.48 4.46
CA LEU A 351 9.62 -13.45 5.46
C LEU A 351 8.59 -13.96 6.46
N PHE A 352 8.93 -13.91 7.75
CA PHE A 352 8.01 -14.12 8.86
C PHE A 352 7.67 -12.78 9.51
N CYS A 353 6.41 -12.59 9.85
CA CYS A 353 5.89 -11.40 10.51
C CYS A 353 5.22 -11.80 11.83
N LYS A 354 5.61 -11.15 12.92
CA LYS A 354 4.98 -11.28 14.23
C LYS A 354 4.54 -9.91 14.73
N VAL A 355 3.24 -9.76 14.91
CA VAL A 355 2.59 -8.54 15.38
C VAL A 355 2.81 -8.37 16.88
N ILE A 356 3.22 -7.17 17.28
CA ILE A 356 3.39 -6.75 18.67
C ILE A 356 2.15 -5.98 19.14
N GLU A 357 1.69 -5.03 18.34
CA GLU A 357 0.57 -4.16 18.64
C GLU A 357 -0.19 -3.81 17.36
N SER A 358 -1.51 -3.61 17.44
CA SER A 358 -2.38 -3.49 16.26
C SER A 358 -3.50 -2.48 16.49
N PRO A 359 -3.20 -1.17 16.68
CA PRO A 359 -4.23 -0.15 16.63
C PRO A 359 -5.02 -0.19 15.33
N THR A 360 -6.24 0.32 15.40
CA THR A 360 -7.16 0.38 14.27
C THR A 360 -7.48 1.84 14.00
N VAL A 361 -7.46 2.23 12.73
CA VAL A 361 -8.02 3.50 12.28
C VAL A 361 -9.17 3.28 11.31
N TYR A 362 -10.13 4.20 11.33
CA TYR A 362 -11.19 4.29 10.36
C TYR A 362 -10.93 5.47 9.44
N ILE A 363 -10.97 5.17 8.14
CA ILE A 363 -10.61 6.11 7.10
C ILE A 363 -11.76 6.24 6.12
N ASP A 364 -11.98 7.46 5.67
CA ASP A 364 -13.05 7.82 4.73
C ASP A 364 -14.44 7.57 5.29
N GLY A 365 -15.38 8.41 4.88
CA GLY A 365 -16.66 8.53 5.55
C GLY A 365 -17.32 9.88 5.45
N GLU A 366 -18.64 9.87 5.39
CA GLU A 366 -19.50 11.06 5.46
C GLU A 366 -20.62 10.77 6.47
N ASN A 367 -21.08 11.78 7.21
CA ASN A 367 -22.22 11.66 8.12
C ASN A 367 -22.13 10.45 9.10
N ASP A 368 -20.98 10.31 9.76
CA ASP A 368 -20.68 9.23 10.73
C ASP A 368 -20.58 7.80 10.14
N ILE A 369 -20.62 7.66 8.81
CA ILE A 369 -20.42 6.38 8.12
C ILE A 369 -18.93 6.16 7.88
N ARG A 370 -18.42 4.95 8.13
CA ARG A 370 -17.01 4.58 7.90
C ARG A 370 -16.88 3.75 6.62
N HIS A 371 -15.99 4.14 5.70
CA HIS A 371 -15.79 3.45 4.42
C HIS A 371 -14.59 2.50 4.40
N GLY A 372 -13.63 2.67 5.31
CA GLY A 372 -12.43 1.85 5.40
C GLY A 372 -12.02 1.62 6.84
N ARG A 373 -11.41 0.47 7.09
CA ARG A 373 -10.76 0.13 8.36
C ARG A 373 -9.36 -0.38 8.10
N ILE A 374 -8.38 0.21 8.75
CA ILE A 374 -6.97 -0.17 8.66
C ILE A 374 -6.51 -0.66 10.03
N HIS A 375 -5.88 -1.83 10.06
CA HIS A 375 -5.09 -2.29 11.19
C HIS A 375 -3.64 -1.88 10.94
N GLU A 376 -3.15 -0.92 11.72
CA GLU A 376 -1.79 -0.39 11.66
C GLU A 376 -0.94 -1.17 12.65
N ARG A 377 -0.19 -2.17 12.20
CA ARG A 377 0.35 -3.18 13.12
C ARG A 377 1.86 -3.08 13.25
N MET A 378 2.33 -2.71 14.44
CA MET A 378 3.73 -2.74 14.80
C MET A 378 4.19 -4.20 14.86
N ALA A 379 5.24 -4.54 14.11
CA ALA A 379 5.66 -5.91 13.94
C ALA A 379 7.18 -6.09 13.97
N THR A 380 7.59 -7.24 14.48
CA THR A 380 8.93 -7.79 14.23
C THR A 380 8.91 -8.70 13.03
N TYR A 381 10.04 -8.78 12.33
CA TYR A 381 10.21 -9.60 11.15
C TYR A 381 11.42 -10.52 11.27
N ASN A 382 11.37 -11.62 10.52
CA ASN A 382 12.53 -12.46 10.25
C ASN A 382 12.61 -12.76 8.75
N LEU A 383 13.71 -12.40 8.10
CA LEU A 383 13.99 -12.70 6.69
C LEU A 383 15.13 -13.70 6.61
N ASP A 384 14.86 -14.96 6.25
CA ASP A 384 15.89 -16.00 6.13
C ASP A 384 16.87 -16.05 7.33
N SER A 385 16.36 -15.85 8.55
CA SER A 385 17.07 -15.72 9.84
C SER A 385 17.50 -14.30 10.27
N LEU A 386 17.55 -13.31 9.38
CA LEU A 386 17.87 -11.92 9.73
C LEU A 386 16.71 -11.27 10.47
N LYS A 387 17.00 -10.60 11.59
CA LYS A 387 15.99 -9.91 12.38
C LYS A 387 15.66 -8.55 11.78
N GLY A 388 14.39 -8.17 11.87
CA GLY A 388 13.92 -6.85 11.47
C GLY A 388 12.71 -6.38 12.24
N TRP A 389 12.30 -5.16 11.93
CA TRP A 389 11.21 -4.45 12.56
C TRP A 389 10.55 -3.54 11.54
N GLY A 390 9.28 -3.20 11.77
CA GLY A 390 8.54 -2.30 10.91
C GLY A 390 7.03 -2.44 11.07
N ILE A 391 6.29 -2.17 10.00
CA ILE A 391 4.84 -2.07 10.03
C ILE A 391 4.21 -3.10 9.10
N SER A 392 3.19 -3.76 9.62
CA SER A 392 2.29 -4.63 8.88
C SER A 392 0.90 -4.00 8.83
N GLU A 393 0.53 -3.42 7.71
CA GLU A 393 -0.75 -2.74 7.56
C GLU A 393 -1.76 -3.62 6.82
N TRP A 394 -2.96 -3.78 7.39
CA TRP A 394 -4.03 -4.56 6.78
C TRP A 394 -5.30 -3.73 6.71
N ALA A 395 -5.75 -3.42 5.50
CA ALA A 395 -6.96 -2.64 5.31
C ALA A 395 -8.11 -3.46 4.76
N TYR A 396 -9.32 -2.99 5.06
CA TYR A 396 -10.58 -3.58 4.69
C TYR A 396 -11.53 -2.46 4.25
N GLY A 397 -12.10 -2.58 3.06
CA GLY A 397 -13.25 -1.75 2.69
C GLY A 397 -14.44 -2.08 3.59
N LEU A 398 -15.23 -1.07 3.91
CA LEU A 398 -16.48 -1.18 4.64
C LEU A 398 -17.59 -0.73 3.68
N GLU A 399 -18.38 -1.67 3.20
CA GLU A 399 -19.68 -1.36 2.58
C GLU A 399 -20.76 -1.42 3.66
N GLU A 400 -21.73 -0.51 3.59
CA GLU A 400 -22.88 -0.42 4.50
C GLU A 400 -23.83 -1.63 4.43
N ASP A 401 -23.61 -2.65 3.59
CA ASP A 401 -24.63 -3.71 3.40
C ASP A 401 -24.11 -5.13 3.06
N ILE A 402 -22.82 -5.45 3.24
CA ILE A 402 -22.28 -6.81 2.90
C ILE A 402 -21.53 -7.50 4.07
N ARG A 403 -21.70 -7.04 5.32
CA ARG A 403 -21.19 -7.78 6.51
C ARG A 403 -22.26 -8.27 7.49
N LEU A 404 -23.53 -8.06 7.19
CA LEU A 404 -24.68 -8.65 7.88
C LEU A 404 -25.48 -9.59 6.95
N LYS A 405 -24.76 -10.52 6.30
CA LYS A 405 -25.30 -11.86 6.00
C LYS A 405 -24.38 -12.91 6.60
N THR A 406 -24.07 -12.74 7.89
CA THR A 406 -23.88 -13.87 8.80
C THR A 406 -25.23 -14.52 9.04
N ASP A 407 -25.71 -15.24 8.03
CA ASP A 407 -26.73 -16.29 8.14
C ASP A 407 -26.38 -17.36 7.09
N PHE A 408 -25.22 -17.97 7.29
CA PHE A 408 -24.94 -19.33 6.84
C PHE A 408 -24.27 -20.08 7.98
N ILE A 409 -25.01 -20.19 9.09
CA ILE A 409 -25.01 -21.38 9.92
C ILE A 409 -26.40 -22.00 9.74
N SER A 410 -26.48 -22.99 8.86
CA SER A 410 -27.33 -24.18 9.00
C SER A 410 -26.70 -25.30 8.18
#